data_AF-A0A9W8K171-F1
#
_entry.id   AF-A0A9W8K171-F1
#
_cell.length_a   1.000
_cell.length_b   1.000
_cell.length_c   1.000
_cell.angle_alpha   90.00
_cell.angle_beta   90.00
_cell.angle_gamma   90.00
#
_symmetry.space_group_name_H-M   'P 1'
#
loop_
_entity.id
_entity.type
_entity.pdbx_description
1 polymer ?
#
loop_
_entity_poly.entity_id
_entity_poly.type
_entity_poly.pdbx_seq_one_letter_code
_entity_poly.pdbx_strand_id
1 'polypeptide(L)'
;MPAEDGLKRSQETESLVKRLAGPSSGKAGLAKDQSEINRIITEASKGSKFYDNEKKKDKEVTVRIEKILKERDESLKTADIRKIESSVDQLIAELEVQRDLTQIIVHVDMDAFYANVELLDNPKLHGKPFAVGKGVLSTASYEARFIAKKLCPDLIFLPNRFSRYLEMSKKIMDIFHRYDPDMCPAGCDEGYLNITPYCEEHSMAAEDCVREMRETVFRETQLTVSAGIAPNKMLAKICSDKNKPNGQFQLEFKPEAIKAFMHDLSIRKVPGIGRVNERMLDAIGIKTCGDIYQQRAVVTLMDKRFGLVFLCRTYLGIASNVVQPHEREERKSIGAERTFSTLDSKEKIFEKLTEVSVELEKDMEETGWVGRTVTLKFKLDTYQVFTRAKSIDHWVSKKEELFAIGKELLLPEFPLKIRLIGLRVTKLKDLRAKDDPTNGIKRFFQSSKENEPRKKAKLEDDADLHDVMEDAMPGFHEHDETDYQVDDNDGDDIVEITNMDKDVTRSRPPHSTSNAQASSSKLESVPARARSTSAAPRLRGDKGKSILTSIKASTQECPICSKVLEIDNDSLNAHIDFCLSRSAIMEAQVETNKLVKKPYVGWPRQEFSRKVDTKPPSSRGRQPSKRGR
;
A
#
# COMPACT_ATOMS: atom_id res chain seq x y z
N MET A 1 -15.21 35.51 11.44
CA MET A 1 -16.21 34.48 11.81
C MET A 1 -16.78 33.73 10.60
N PRO A 2 -17.71 34.22 9.74
CA PRO A 2 -18.23 33.37 8.64
C PRO A 2 -17.20 33.05 7.53
N ALA A 3 -16.21 33.92 7.31
CA ALA A 3 -15.16 33.69 6.31
C ALA A 3 -14.16 32.58 6.71
N GLU A 4 -13.85 32.45 8.00
CA GLU A 4 -12.93 31.41 8.51
C GLU A 4 -13.55 30.02 8.44
N ASP A 5 -14.85 29.92 8.74
CA ASP A 5 -15.61 28.66 8.67
C ASP A 5 -15.76 28.18 7.21
N GLY A 6 -15.97 29.12 6.28
CA GLY A 6 -15.94 28.85 4.84
C GLY A 6 -14.57 28.36 4.34
N LEU A 7 -13.48 29.00 4.79
CA LEU A 7 -12.12 28.63 4.40
C LEU A 7 -11.72 27.23 4.92
N LYS A 8 -12.01 26.94 6.20
CA LYS A 8 -11.77 25.62 6.81
C LYS A 8 -12.53 24.52 6.06
N ARG A 9 -13.83 24.74 5.79
CA ARG A 9 -14.69 23.77 5.09
C ARG A 9 -14.27 23.54 3.64
N SER A 10 -13.67 24.55 3.00
CA SER A 10 -13.03 24.41 1.68
C SER A 10 -11.77 23.52 1.76
N GLN A 11 -10.89 23.77 2.74
CA GLN A 11 -9.66 23.00 2.95
C GLN A 11 -9.92 21.53 3.33
N GLU A 12 -10.90 21.26 4.21
CA GLU A 12 -11.36 19.89 4.53
C GLU A 12 -11.88 19.12 3.31
N THR A 13 -12.48 19.84 2.35
CA THR A 13 -12.96 19.24 1.11
C THR A 13 -11.78 18.94 0.17
N GLU A 14 -10.80 19.82 0.09
CA GLU A 14 -9.61 19.65 -0.76
C GLU A 14 -8.67 18.53 -0.27
N SER A 15 -8.44 18.42 1.04
CA SER A 15 -7.60 17.35 1.62
C SER A 15 -8.19 15.97 1.36
N LEU A 16 -9.51 15.81 1.58
CA LEU A 16 -10.21 14.58 1.29
C LEU A 16 -10.19 14.22 -0.21
N VAL A 17 -10.34 15.20 -1.11
CA VAL A 17 -10.23 14.98 -2.57
C VAL A 17 -8.82 14.51 -2.95
N LYS A 18 -7.77 15.16 -2.44
CA LYS A 18 -6.37 14.73 -2.64
C LYS A 18 -6.13 13.33 -2.10
N ARG A 19 -6.70 12.98 -0.94
CA ARG A 19 -6.61 11.65 -0.34
C ARG A 19 -7.28 10.58 -1.22
N LEU A 20 -8.53 10.83 -1.65
CA LEU A 20 -9.32 9.93 -2.51
C LEU A 20 -8.71 9.70 -3.89
N ALA A 21 -7.94 10.66 -4.43
CA ALA A 21 -7.23 10.51 -5.70
C ALA A 21 -6.24 9.33 -5.73
N GLY A 22 -5.83 8.82 -4.55
CA GLY A 22 -4.95 7.66 -4.41
C GLY A 22 -3.49 7.92 -4.82
N PRO A 23 -2.54 7.08 -4.36
CA PRO A 23 -1.09 7.34 -4.44
C PRO A 23 -0.57 7.68 -5.84
N SER A 24 -1.25 7.20 -6.89
CA SER A 24 -0.89 7.45 -8.29
C SER A 24 -0.95 8.92 -8.73
N SER A 25 -1.68 9.82 -8.05
CA SER A 25 -1.98 11.17 -8.58
C SER A 25 -0.79 12.09 -8.84
N GLY A 26 0.44 11.72 -8.43
CA GLY A 26 1.68 12.46 -8.69
C GLY A 26 2.71 11.71 -9.57
N LYS A 27 2.32 10.57 -10.17
CA LYS A 27 3.19 9.77 -11.05
C LYS A 27 3.38 10.42 -12.42
N ALA A 28 4.51 10.12 -13.08
CA ALA A 28 4.82 10.61 -14.42
C ALA A 28 3.74 10.26 -15.46
N GLY A 29 3.67 11.02 -16.57
CA GLY A 29 2.72 10.77 -17.67
C GLY A 29 1.24 11.04 -17.35
N LEU A 30 0.94 11.72 -16.23
CA LEU A 30 -0.39 12.25 -15.92
C LEU A 30 -0.58 13.66 -16.48
N ALA A 31 -1.84 14.03 -16.78
CA ALA A 31 -2.18 15.40 -17.15
C ALA A 31 -1.87 16.40 -16.02
N LYS A 32 -1.40 17.61 -16.38
CA LYS A 32 -1.02 18.65 -15.41
C LYS A 32 -2.19 19.14 -14.54
N ASP A 33 -3.40 19.15 -15.09
CA ASP A 33 -4.62 19.36 -14.31
C ASP A 33 -5.28 18.00 -14.04
N GLN A 34 -5.47 17.69 -12.76
CA GLN A 34 -6.15 16.49 -12.26
C GLN A 34 -7.53 16.82 -11.66
N SER A 35 -7.99 18.08 -11.72
CA SER A 35 -9.20 18.55 -11.01
C SER A 35 -10.46 17.78 -11.42
N GLU A 36 -10.67 17.59 -12.73
CA GLU A 36 -11.80 16.83 -13.28
C GLU A 36 -11.73 15.33 -12.89
N ILE A 37 -10.54 14.73 -13.00
CA ILE A 37 -10.25 13.34 -12.64
C ILE A 37 -10.57 13.11 -11.15
N ASN A 38 -10.07 13.99 -10.29
CA ASN A 38 -10.29 13.98 -8.85
C ASN A 38 -11.76 14.23 -8.48
N ARG A 39 -12.49 15.09 -9.22
CA ARG A 39 -13.94 15.26 -9.04
C ARG A 39 -14.67 13.95 -9.33
N ILE A 40 -14.37 13.30 -10.46
CA ILE A 40 -15.04 12.05 -10.88
C ILE A 40 -14.69 10.89 -9.94
N ILE A 41 -13.44 10.77 -9.47
CA ILE A 41 -13.05 9.79 -8.44
C ILE A 41 -13.85 10.02 -7.15
N THR A 42 -13.96 11.28 -6.73
CA THR A 42 -14.69 11.65 -5.52
C THR A 42 -16.19 11.35 -5.67
N GLU A 43 -16.82 11.73 -6.78
CA GLU A 43 -18.22 11.44 -7.09
C GLU A 43 -18.52 9.95 -7.21
N ALA A 44 -17.62 9.17 -7.83
CA ALA A 44 -17.74 7.72 -7.91
C ALA A 44 -17.56 7.02 -6.55
N SER A 45 -16.86 7.65 -5.61
CA SER A 45 -16.61 7.09 -4.27
C SER A 45 -17.67 7.46 -3.23
N LYS A 46 -18.35 8.61 -3.37
CA LYS A 46 -19.37 9.12 -2.43
C LYS A 46 -20.41 8.05 -2.05
N GLY A 47 -20.69 7.92 -0.76
CA GLY A 47 -21.66 6.97 -0.22
C GLY A 47 -21.17 5.52 -0.12
N SER A 48 -19.91 5.24 -0.47
CA SER A 48 -19.28 3.94 -0.22
C SER A 48 -18.63 3.88 1.16
N LYS A 49 -18.56 2.68 1.73
CA LYS A 49 -17.79 2.40 2.97
C LYS A 49 -16.31 2.82 2.88
N PHE A 50 -15.74 2.85 1.67
CA PHE A 50 -14.38 3.32 1.44
C PHE A 50 -14.29 4.83 1.68
N TYR A 51 -15.18 5.60 1.07
CA TYR A 51 -15.24 7.05 1.21
C TYR A 51 -15.44 7.49 2.67
N ASP A 52 -16.29 6.79 3.42
CA ASP A 52 -16.51 7.09 4.84
C ASP A 52 -15.26 6.80 5.69
N ASN A 53 -14.51 5.74 5.37
CA ASN A 53 -13.22 5.44 6.00
C ASN A 53 -12.14 6.47 5.65
N GLU A 54 -12.02 6.86 4.38
CA GLU A 54 -11.05 7.88 3.97
C GLU A 54 -11.39 9.26 4.55
N LYS A 55 -12.67 9.59 4.69
CA LYS A 55 -13.14 10.78 5.41
C LYS A 55 -12.81 10.72 6.90
N LYS A 56 -12.89 9.54 7.54
CA LYS A 56 -12.44 9.34 8.93
C LYS A 56 -10.93 9.54 9.05
N LYS A 57 -10.13 8.86 8.22
CA LYS A 57 -8.66 8.99 8.20
C LYS A 57 -8.22 10.43 7.92
N ASP A 58 -8.86 11.14 6.98
CA ASP A 58 -8.52 12.55 6.71
C ASP A 58 -8.83 13.48 7.89
N LYS A 59 -9.94 13.26 8.61
CA LYS A 59 -10.28 14.00 9.83
C LYS A 59 -9.30 13.70 10.97
N GLU A 60 -8.86 12.46 11.12
CA GLU A 60 -7.84 12.07 12.12
C GLU A 60 -6.50 12.77 11.85
N VAL A 61 -6.10 12.90 10.59
CA VAL A 61 -4.95 13.73 10.19
C VAL A 61 -5.19 15.21 10.46
N THR A 62 -6.39 15.75 10.21
CA THR A 62 -6.73 17.14 10.58
C THR A 62 -6.54 17.39 12.08
N VAL A 63 -7.07 16.52 12.94
CA VAL A 63 -6.93 16.65 14.41
C VAL A 63 -5.46 16.51 14.85
N ARG A 64 -4.67 15.64 14.21
CA ARG A 64 -3.22 15.53 14.44
C ARG A 64 -2.50 16.83 14.06
N ILE A 65 -2.87 17.45 12.95
CA ILE A 65 -2.35 18.74 12.50
C ILE A 65 -2.73 19.86 13.49
N GLU A 66 -3.99 19.96 13.92
CA GLU A 66 -4.42 20.97 14.91
C GLU A 66 -3.62 20.87 16.22
N LYS A 67 -3.34 19.64 16.68
CA LYS A 67 -2.46 19.40 17.84
C LYS A 67 -1.02 19.86 17.58
N ILE A 68 -0.47 19.56 16.40
CA ILE A 68 0.87 20.00 15.97
C ILE A 68 0.99 21.52 15.93
N LEU A 69 0.00 22.22 15.36
CA LEU A 69 -0.03 23.68 15.31
C LEU A 69 -0.10 24.29 16.71
N LYS A 70 -0.88 23.69 17.62
CA LYS A 70 -0.92 24.11 19.01
C LYS A 70 0.41 23.88 19.75
N GLU A 71 1.02 22.70 19.59
CA GLU A 71 2.35 22.38 20.15
C GLU A 71 3.39 23.40 19.66
N ARG A 72 3.42 23.69 18.34
CA ARG A 72 4.25 24.74 17.73
C ARG A 72 4.04 26.12 18.36
N ASP A 73 2.79 26.58 18.42
CA ASP A 73 2.44 27.93 18.87
C ASP A 73 2.67 28.12 20.38
N GLU A 74 2.73 27.03 21.15
CA GLU A 74 3.17 27.03 22.54
C GLU A 74 4.70 27.12 22.63
N SER A 75 5.45 26.30 21.88
CA SER A 75 6.91 26.35 21.83
C SER A 75 7.48 27.69 21.34
N LEU A 76 6.86 28.30 20.33
CA LEU A 76 7.31 29.58 19.76
C LEU A 76 7.25 30.76 20.73
N LYS A 77 6.42 30.71 21.79
CA LYS A 77 6.26 31.84 22.74
C LYS A 77 7.48 32.09 23.61
N THR A 78 8.28 31.06 23.88
CA THR A 78 9.43 31.12 24.78
C THR A 78 10.75 30.78 24.09
N ALA A 79 10.72 30.50 22.79
CA ALA A 79 11.89 30.12 22.00
C ALA A 79 12.71 31.35 21.56
N ASP A 80 14.03 31.30 21.78
CA ASP A 80 14.96 32.21 21.12
C ASP A 80 15.20 31.72 19.68
N ILE A 81 14.36 32.20 18.76
CA ILE A 81 14.39 31.81 17.36
C ILE A 81 15.76 32.05 16.72
N ARG A 82 16.42 33.18 17.02
CA ARG A 82 17.72 33.54 16.42
C ARG A 82 18.82 32.58 16.88
N LYS A 83 18.82 32.21 18.16
CA LYS A 83 19.75 31.21 18.69
C LYS A 83 19.52 29.84 18.05
N ILE A 84 18.26 29.41 17.93
CA ILE A 84 17.92 28.14 17.30
C ILE A 84 18.34 28.14 15.82
N GLU A 85 18.00 29.18 15.06
CA GLU A 85 18.42 29.35 13.66
C GLU A 85 19.94 29.25 13.53
N SER A 86 20.70 29.98 14.36
CA SER A 86 22.17 29.92 14.35
C SER A 86 22.73 28.53 14.65
N SER A 87 22.10 27.75 15.54
CA SER A 87 22.51 26.37 15.81
C SER A 87 22.18 25.42 14.64
N VAL A 88 21.06 25.64 13.94
CA VAL A 88 20.74 24.85 12.74
C VAL A 88 21.62 25.25 11.55
N ASP A 89 21.96 26.54 11.41
CA ASP A 89 22.89 27.02 10.39
C ASP A 89 24.29 26.38 10.58
N GLN A 90 24.73 26.18 11.82
CA GLN A 90 25.92 25.39 12.14
C GLN A 90 25.77 23.91 11.73
N LEU A 91 24.67 23.24 12.12
CA LEU A 91 24.39 21.85 11.72
C LEU A 91 24.37 21.69 10.18
N ILE A 92 23.80 22.65 9.46
CA ILE A 92 23.77 22.67 8.00
C ILE A 92 25.19 22.80 7.43
N ALA A 93 26.06 23.61 8.03
CA ALA A 93 27.46 23.71 7.63
C ALA A 93 28.24 22.40 7.91
N GLU A 94 28.01 21.77 9.06
CA GLU A 94 28.61 20.47 9.42
C GLU A 94 28.18 19.35 8.46
N LEU A 95 26.90 19.30 8.08
CA LEU A 95 26.38 18.37 7.07
C LEU A 95 26.94 18.66 5.67
N GLU A 96 27.10 19.93 5.29
CA GLU A 96 27.67 20.32 4.00
C GLU A 96 29.15 19.89 3.86
N VAL A 97 29.92 19.91 4.96
CA VAL A 97 31.31 19.39 5.01
C VAL A 97 31.36 17.88 4.76
N GLN A 98 30.31 17.13 5.11
CA GLN A 98 30.20 15.68 4.87
C GLN A 98 29.73 15.33 3.45
N ARG A 99 29.49 16.31 2.57
CA ARG A 99 28.99 16.08 1.22
C ARG A 99 30.02 15.37 0.34
N ASP A 100 29.72 14.13 -0.01
CA ASP A 100 30.42 13.41 -1.07
C ASP A 100 29.73 13.62 -2.43
N LEU A 101 30.52 14.00 -3.44
CA LEU A 101 30.14 14.16 -4.86
C LEU A 101 31.00 13.30 -5.80
N THR A 102 31.81 12.39 -5.27
CA THR A 102 32.71 11.54 -6.07
C THR A 102 32.00 10.37 -6.73
N GLN A 103 30.90 9.90 -6.14
CA GLN A 103 30.18 8.71 -6.59
C GLN A 103 29.12 9.03 -7.66
N ILE A 104 29.08 8.24 -8.72
CA ILE A 104 28.11 8.30 -9.81
C ILE A 104 27.00 7.27 -9.55
N ILE A 105 25.94 7.70 -8.87
CA ILE A 105 24.81 6.85 -8.51
C ILE A 105 23.72 6.95 -9.58
N VAL A 106 23.21 5.81 -10.00
CA VAL A 106 22.13 5.70 -10.98
C VAL A 106 20.93 5.01 -10.35
N HIS A 107 19.75 5.60 -10.46
CA HIS A 107 18.49 4.91 -10.23
C HIS A 107 17.88 4.56 -11.58
N VAL A 108 17.48 3.31 -11.75
CA VAL A 108 16.82 2.78 -12.96
C VAL A 108 15.41 2.33 -12.59
N ASP A 109 14.41 2.71 -13.40
CA ASP A 109 12.99 2.37 -13.21
C ASP A 109 12.37 2.04 -14.58
N MET A 110 11.86 0.81 -14.73
CA MET A 110 11.30 0.26 -15.96
C MET A 110 9.93 0.88 -16.29
N ASP A 111 9.81 1.49 -17.47
CA ASP A 111 8.64 2.29 -17.80
C ASP A 111 7.36 1.43 -17.88
N ALA A 112 6.38 1.76 -17.03
CA ALA A 112 5.08 1.05 -16.95
C ALA A 112 5.20 -0.49 -16.90
N PHE A 113 6.22 -1.01 -16.20
CA PHE A 113 6.77 -2.35 -16.38
C PHE A 113 5.78 -3.46 -16.77
N TYR A 114 4.84 -3.84 -15.90
CA TYR A 114 3.91 -4.94 -16.22
C TYR A 114 3.05 -4.65 -17.46
N ALA A 115 2.64 -3.40 -17.69
CA ALA A 115 1.87 -3.06 -18.88
C ALA A 115 2.71 -3.22 -20.16
N ASN A 116 3.98 -2.80 -20.14
CA ASN A 116 4.88 -2.99 -21.27
C ASN A 116 5.24 -4.48 -21.49
N VAL A 117 5.29 -5.31 -20.44
CA VAL A 117 5.40 -6.77 -20.58
C VAL A 117 4.14 -7.39 -21.21
N GLU A 118 2.94 -6.93 -20.83
CA GLU A 118 1.69 -7.37 -21.48
C GLU A 118 1.62 -6.92 -22.95
N LEU A 119 2.08 -5.71 -23.27
CA LEU A 119 2.13 -5.19 -24.64
C LEU A 119 3.13 -5.97 -25.52
N LEU A 120 4.29 -6.32 -24.96
CA LEU A 120 5.32 -7.14 -25.62
C LEU A 120 4.78 -8.53 -26.00
N ASP A 121 4.10 -9.20 -25.06
CA ASP A 121 3.50 -10.53 -25.30
C ASP A 121 2.22 -10.46 -26.17
N ASN A 122 1.54 -9.31 -26.25
CA ASN A 122 0.29 -9.15 -26.99
C ASN A 122 0.21 -7.81 -27.76
N PRO A 123 0.79 -7.72 -28.97
CA PRO A 123 0.78 -6.51 -29.79
C PRO A 123 -0.62 -5.95 -30.14
N LYS A 124 -1.70 -6.72 -29.96
CA LYS A 124 -3.09 -6.25 -30.17
C LYS A 124 -3.54 -5.21 -29.14
N LEU A 125 -2.75 -4.98 -28.09
CA LEU A 125 -2.95 -3.94 -27.06
C LEU A 125 -2.38 -2.57 -27.49
N HIS A 126 -1.57 -2.51 -28.55
CA HIS A 126 -0.94 -1.27 -28.98
C HIS A 126 -1.98 -0.19 -29.34
N GLY A 127 -1.78 1.04 -28.82
CA GLY A 127 -2.69 2.16 -29.00
C GLY A 127 -4.04 2.01 -28.31
N LYS A 128 -4.19 1.08 -27.35
CA LYS A 128 -5.43 0.88 -26.59
C LYS A 128 -5.21 1.12 -25.10
N PRO A 129 -6.20 1.69 -24.39
CA PRO A 129 -6.13 1.82 -22.95
C PRO A 129 -6.33 0.45 -22.28
N PHE A 130 -5.31 -0.03 -21.58
CA PHE A 130 -5.40 -1.22 -20.73
C PHE A 130 -4.68 -1.05 -19.39
N ALA A 131 -5.11 -1.84 -18.40
CA ALA A 131 -4.51 -1.91 -17.07
C ALA A 131 -4.37 -3.35 -16.58
N VAL A 132 -3.38 -3.56 -15.72
CA VAL A 132 -3.02 -4.87 -15.17
C VAL A 132 -3.48 -4.94 -13.71
N GLY A 133 -4.25 -5.97 -13.37
CA GLY A 133 -4.84 -6.18 -12.05
C GLY A 133 -6.37 -6.30 -12.10
N LYS A 134 -6.95 -6.89 -11.06
CA LYS A 134 -8.40 -7.01 -10.87
C LYS A 134 -8.77 -6.56 -9.47
N GLY A 135 -9.76 -5.67 -9.36
CA GLY A 135 -10.12 -5.00 -8.09
C GLY A 135 -9.19 -3.84 -7.76
N VAL A 136 -7.89 -4.14 -7.57
CA VAL A 136 -6.82 -3.13 -7.51
C VAL A 136 -5.98 -3.23 -8.79
N LEU A 137 -5.57 -2.08 -9.34
CA LEU A 137 -4.69 -2.00 -10.50
C LEU A 137 -3.24 -1.89 -10.04
N SER A 138 -2.38 -2.81 -10.49
CA SER A 138 -0.94 -2.77 -10.21
C SER A 138 -0.25 -1.74 -11.11
N THR A 139 -0.64 -1.65 -12.38
CA THR A 139 -0.16 -0.61 -13.31
C THR A 139 -1.12 -0.42 -14.48
N ALA A 140 -0.89 0.64 -15.26
CA ALA A 140 -1.66 0.97 -16.46
C ALA A 140 -0.72 1.38 -17.61
N SER A 141 -1.13 1.06 -18.84
CA SER A 141 -0.56 1.64 -20.06
C SER A 141 -0.57 3.16 -20.02
N TYR A 142 0.32 3.83 -20.76
CA TYR A 142 0.39 5.29 -20.78
C TYR A 142 -0.92 5.90 -21.29
N GLU A 143 -1.54 5.25 -22.28
CA GLU A 143 -2.87 5.51 -22.83
C GLU A 143 -4.00 5.41 -21.78
N ALA A 144 -3.79 4.65 -20.70
CA ALA A 144 -4.75 4.41 -19.63
C ALA A 144 -4.37 5.05 -18.28
N ARG A 145 -3.40 5.98 -18.20
CA ARG A 145 -3.05 6.65 -16.93
C ARG A 145 -4.17 7.53 -16.36
N PHE A 146 -5.26 7.73 -17.10
CA PHE A 146 -6.53 8.25 -16.61
C PHE A 146 -7.35 7.15 -15.90
N ILE A 147 -7.41 7.22 -14.56
CA ILE A 147 -7.84 6.10 -13.70
C ILE A 147 -9.33 5.72 -13.86
N ALA A 148 -9.57 4.41 -14.02
CA ALA A 148 -10.86 3.69 -13.95
C ALA A 148 -11.80 3.74 -15.17
N LYS A 149 -12.63 2.68 -15.26
CA LYS A 149 -13.61 2.44 -16.34
C LYS A 149 -14.66 3.56 -16.50
N LYS A 150 -14.87 4.39 -15.47
CA LYS A 150 -15.73 5.58 -15.57
C LYS A 150 -15.08 6.75 -16.33
N LEU A 151 -13.74 6.83 -16.34
CA LEU A 151 -12.99 7.79 -17.17
C LEU A 151 -12.68 7.22 -18.56
N CYS A 152 -12.46 5.91 -18.64
CA CYS A 152 -12.19 5.21 -19.89
C CYS A 152 -13.10 3.97 -20.02
N PRO A 153 -14.27 4.09 -20.67
CA PRO A 153 -15.22 2.97 -20.84
C PRO A 153 -14.62 1.74 -21.53
N ASP A 154 -13.69 2.00 -22.47
CA ASP A 154 -12.99 1.00 -23.28
C ASP A 154 -11.78 0.34 -22.58
N LEU A 155 -11.54 0.66 -21.29
CA LEU A 155 -10.40 0.16 -20.52
C LEU A 155 -10.40 -1.37 -20.43
N ILE A 156 -9.35 -1.98 -20.99
CA ILE A 156 -9.14 -3.44 -20.98
C ILE A 156 -8.46 -3.84 -19.65
N PHE A 157 -9.00 -4.85 -18.96
CA PHE A 157 -8.44 -5.36 -17.70
C PHE A 157 -7.73 -6.70 -17.91
N LEU A 158 -6.44 -6.75 -17.60
CA LEU A 158 -5.60 -7.94 -17.70
C LEU A 158 -5.33 -8.54 -16.30
N PRO A 159 -5.26 -9.88 -16.15
CA PRO A 159 -4.85 -10.51 -14.89
C PRO A 159 -3.34 -10.29 -14.65
N ASN A 160 -2.91 -10.28 -13.38
CA ASN A 160 -1.48 -10.24 -13.06
C ASN A 160 -0.80 -11.56 -13.44
N ARG A 161 0.29 -11.49 -14.22
CA ARG A 161 1.16 -12.62 -14.61
C ARG A 161 2.53 -12.51 -13.92
N PHE A 162 2.55 -12.48 -12.59
CA PHE A 162 3.77 -12.23 -11.79
C PHE A 162 4.99 -13.10 -12.17
N SER A 163 4.81 -14.37 -12.54
CA SER A 163 5.92 -15.23 -13.01
C SER A 163 6.61 -14.67 -14.27
N ARG A 164 5.84 -14.11 -15.21
CA ARG A 164 6.35 -13.46 -16.43
C ARG A 164 7.04 -12.14 -16.09
N TYR A 165 6.52 -11.38 -15.13
CA TYR A 165 7.13 -10.12 -14.68
C TYR A 165 8.46 -10.39 -13.98
N LEU A 166 8.55 -11.40 -13.11
CA LEU A 166 9.79 -11.81 -12.46
C LEU A 166 10.82 -12.35 -13.47
N GLU A 167 10.39 -13.06 -14.52
CA GLU A 167 11.28 -13.51 -15.61
C GLU A 167 11.91 -12.32 -16.36
N MET A 168 11.11 -11.32 -16.73
CA MET A 168 11.60 -10.13 -17.44
C MET A 168 12.41 -9.20 -16.52
N SER A 169 12.00 -9.06 -15.25
CA SER A 169 12.72 -8.34 -14.21
C SER A 169 14.13 -8.91 -14.07
N LYS A 170 14.25 -10.24 -13.89
CA LYS A 170 15.54 -10.91 -13.79
C LYS A 170 16.45 -10.60 -14.98
N LYS A 171 15.95 -10.70 -16.22
CA LYS A 171 16.76 -10.41 -17.42
C LYS A 171 17.31 -8.98 -17.45
N ILE A 172 16.55 -8.03 -16.92
CA ILE A 172 16.98 -6.62 -16.88
C ILE A 172 17.96 -6.39 -15.71
N MET A 173 17.74 -7.00 -14.54
CA MET A 173 18.72 -6.98 -13.44
C MET A 173 20.03 -7.67 -13.83
N ASP A 174 19.99 -8.78 -14.59
CA ASP A 174 21.15 -9.46 -15.18
C ASP A 174 21.92 -8.56 -16.20
N ILE A 175 21.31 -7.48 -16.70
CA ILE A 175 21.99 -6.43 -17.50
C ILE A 175 22.60 -5.38 -16.58
N PHE A 176 21.88 -4.92 -15.55
CA PHE A 176 22.38 -3.94 -14.59
C PHE A 176 23.61 -4.44 -13.81
N HIS A 177 23.64 -5.73 -13.44
CA HIS A 177 24.81 -6.36 -12.82
C HIS A 177 26.09 -6.36 -13.69
N ARG A 178 26.01 -6.01 -14.99
CA ARG A 178 27.19 -5.82 -15.86
C ARG A 178 27.87 -4.46 -15.65
N TYR A 179 27.14 -3.49 -15.11
CA TYR A 179 27.60 -2.12 -14.85
C TYR A 179 27.90 -1.88 -13.36
N ASP A 180 27.21 -2.61 -12.48
CA ASP A 180 27.51 -2.65 -11.05
C ASP A 180 27.19 -4.06 -10.50
N PRO A 181 28.20 -4.90 -10.21
CA PRO A 181 28.00 -6.22 -9.62
C PRO A 181 27.26 -6.19 -8.27
N ASP A 182 27.43 -5.11 -7.50
CA ASP A 182 26.87 -4.91 -6.16
C ASP A 182 25.56 -4.08 -6.18
N MET A 183 24.93 -3.94 -7.36
CA MET A 183 23.69 -3.20 -7.52
C MET A 183 22.59 -3.63 -6.53
N CYS A 184 21.82 -2.65 -6.06
CA CYS A 184 20.79 -2.83 -5.04
C CYS A 184 19.39 -2.83 -5.68
N PRO A 185 18.68 -3.96 -5.77
CA PRO A 185 17.29 -3.97 -6.22
C PRO A 185 16.41 -3.26 -5.18
N ALA A 186 15.60 -2.30 -5.63
CA ALA A 186 14.59 -1.62 -4.81
C ALA A 186 13.19 -2.24 -5.00
N GLY A 187 12.93 -2.79 -6.20
CA GLY A 187 11.71 -3.51 -6.53
C GLY A 187 11.93 -4.53 -7.65
N CYS A 188 10.86 -5.04 -8.25
CA CYS A 188 10.98 -5.86 -9.45
C CYS A 188 11.29 -5.03 -10.70
N ASP A 189 10.96 -3.74 -10.69
CA ASP A 189 11.07 -2.80 -11.79
C ASP A 189 12.08 -1.67 -11.56
N GLU A 190 12.68 -1.59 -10.36
CA GLU A 190 13.63 -0.53 -10.03
C GLU A 190 14.82 -1.00 -9.16
N GLY A 191 15.93 -0.26 -9.25
CA GLY A 191 17.16 -0.51 -8.50
C GLY A 191 18.15 0.65 -8.57
N TYR A 192 19.18 0.57 -7.73
CA TYR A 192 20.30 1.50 -7.67
C TYR A 192 21.59 0.82 -8.13
N LEU A 193 22.42 1.56 -8.86
CA LEU A 193 23.77 1.18 -9.27
C LEU A 193 24.76 2.27 -8.84
N ASN A 194 25.96 1.90 -8.42
CA ASN A 194 27.13 2.78 -8.36
C ASN A 194 28.04 2.50 -9.57
N ILE A 195 27.88 3.29 -10.64
CA ILE A 195 28.64 3.08 -11.88
C ILE A 195 30.01 3.78 -11.90
N THR A 196 30.45 4.35 -10.76
CA THR A 196 31.76 5.02 -10.67
C THR A 196 32.91 4.12 -11.13
N PRO A 197 33.06 2.88 -10.61
CA PRO A 197 34.18 2.02 -11.00
C PRO A 197 34.11 1.65 -12.48
N TYR A 198 32.91 1.39 -13.00
CA TYR A 198 32.70 1.05 -14.40
C TYR A 198 33.08 2.21 -15.34
N CYS A 199 32.68 3.45 -15.01
CA CYS A 199 33.00 4.63 -15.80
C CYS A 199 34.52 4.93 -15.78
N GLU A 200 35.18 4.73 -14.65
CA GLU A 200 36.63 4.85 -14.51
C GLU A 200 37.38 3.81 -15.35
N GLU A 201 37.02 2.52 -15.21
CA GLU A 201 37.63 1.41 -15.96
C GLU A 201 37.50 1.58 -17.48
N HIS A 202 36.32 1.99 -17.95
CA HIS A 202 36.02 2.14 -19.38
C HIS A 202 36.31 3.55 -19.93
N SER A 203 36.75 4.49 -19.09
CA SER A 203 36.95 5.91 -19.45
C SER A 203 35.72 6.55 -20.09
N MET A 204 34.52 6.25 -19.57
CA MET A 204 33.23 6.69 -20.12
C MET A 204 32.62 7.85 -19.32
N ALA A 205 31.90 8.73 -20.02
CA ALA A 205 31.04 9.71 -19.37
C ALA A 205 29.78 9.01 -18.80
N ALA A 206 29.27 9.49 -17.66
CA ALA A 206 28.12 8.89 -16.98
C ALA A 206 26.86 8.85 -17.87
N GLU A 207 26.56 9.93 -18.61
CA GLU A 207 25.42 9.97 -19.54
C GLU A 207 25.54 8.90 -20.64
N ASP A 208 26.75 8.67 -21.17
CA ASP A 208 27.00 7.70 -22.23
C ASP A 208 26.89 6.26 -21.72
N CYS A 209 27.46 5.97 -20.55
CA CYS A 209 27.33 4.67 -19.86
C CYS A 209 25.85 4.33 -19.62
N VAL A 210 25.07 5.26 -19.08
CA VAL A 210 23.63 5.05 -18.82
C VAL A 210 22.81 4.99 -20.11
N ARG A 211 23.19 5.73 -21.15
CA ARG A 211 22.58 5.64 -22.48
C ARG A 211 22.79 4.25 -23.09
N GLU A 212 24.02 3.75 -23.06
CA GLU A 212 24.36 2.40 -23.55
C GLU A 212 23.65 1.30 -22.74
N MET A 213 23.59 1.45 -21.41
CA MET A 213 22.85 0.54 -20.53
C MET A 213 21.36 0.46 -20.93
N ARG A 214 20.72 1.62 -21.15
CA ARG A 214 19.31 1.71 -21.59
C ARG A 214 19.09 1.14 -22.98
N GLU A 215 19.98 1.43 -23.93
CA GLU A 215 19.96 0.86 -25.28
C GLU A 215 20.17 -0.67 -25.25
N THR A 216 20.99 -1.18 -24.35
CA THR A 216 21.23 -2.61 -24.14
C THR A 216 20.01 -3.32 -23.56
N VAL A 217 19.36 -2.73 -22.54
CA VAL A 217 18.07 -3.21 -22.01
C VAL A 217 17.03 -3.30 -23.12
N PHE A 218 16.87 -2.24 -23.94
CA PHE A 218 15.92 -2.26 -25.05
C PHE A 218 16.28 -3.31 -26.11
N ARG A 219 17.56 -3.40 -26.51
CA ARG A 219 18.05 -4.37 -27.50
C ARG A 219 17.80 -5.83 -27.07
N GLU A 220 18.03 -6.16 -25.80
CA GLU A 220 17.91 -7.54 -25.30
C GLU A 220 16.49 -7.92 -24.84
N THR A 221 15.65 -6.95 -24.46
CA THR A 221 14.33 -7.23 -23.85
C THR A 221 13.14 -6.61 -24.55
N GLN A 222 13.36 -5.64 -25.45
CA GLN A 222 12.33 -4.80 -26.10
C GLN A 222 11.48 -3.97 -25.10
N LEU A 223 11.95 -3.81 -23.86
CA LEU A 223 11.36 -2.94 -22.83
C LEU A 223 12.23 -1.69 -22.65
N THR A 224 11.61 -0.58 -22.24
CA THR A 224 12.32 0.68 -21.96
C THR A 224 12.48 0.91 -20.46
N VAL A 225 13.57 1.60 -20.10
CA VAL A 225 13.88 2.00 -18.74
C VAL A 225 14.29 3.47 -18.74
N SER A 226 13.82 4.20 -17.74
CA SER A 226 14.25 5.58 -17.49
C SER A 226 15.24 5.63 -16.34
N ALA A 227 16.20 6.56 -16.38
CA ALA A 227 17.32 6.59 -15.45
C ALA A 227 17.63 7.98 -14.91
N GLY A 228 18.04 8.07 -13.65
CA GLY A 228 18.48 9.31 -13.02
C GLY A 228 19.92 9.18 -12.55
N ILE A 229 20.77 10.13 -12.91
CA ILE A 229 22.22 10.13 -12.62
C ILE A 229 22.53 11.26 -11.64
N ALA A 230 23.05 10.94 -10.47
CA ALA A 230 23.26 11.91 -9.39
C ALA A 230 24.32 11.41 -8.38
N PRO A 231 24.79 12.26 -7.44
CA PRO A 231 25.83 11.84 -6.48
C PRO A 231 25.35 10.94 -5.34
N ASN A 232 24.04 10.71 -5.18
CA ASN A 232 23.47 9.85 -4.14
C ASN A 232 22.11 9.26 -4.54
N LYS A 233 21.64 8.25 -3.79
CA LYS A 233 20.41 7.49 -4.09
C LYS A 233 19.15 8.36 -4.15
N MET A 234 18.98 9.28 -3.19
CA MET A 234 17.82 10.18 -3.13
C MET A 234 17.70 11.03 -4.41
N LEU A 235 18.77 11.72 -4.77
CA LEU A 235 18.79 12.56 -5.97
C LEU A 235 18.63 11.71 -7.24
N ALA A 236 19.25 10.53 -7.30
CA ALA A 236 19.14 9.63 -8.45
C ALA A 236 17.68 9.17 -8.68
N LYS A 237 16.96 8.75 -7.63
CA LYS A 237 15.54 8.37 -7.71
C LYS A 237 14.68 9.54 -8.20
N ILE A 238 14.85 10.74 -7.64
CA ILE A 238 14.15 11.97 -8.09
C ILE A 238 14.44 12.27 -9.57
N CYS A 239 15.69 12.14 -10.01
CA CYS A 239 16.11 12.40 -11.39
C CYS A 239 15.50 11.40 -12.39
N SER A 240 15.38 10.13 -12.02
CA SER A 240 14.86 9.07 -12.89
C SER A 240 13.41 9.28 -13.32
N ASP A 241 12.64 9.99 -12.48
CA ASP A 241 11.22 10.30 -12.70
C ASP A 241 11.02 11.50 -13.65
N LYS A 242 12.06 12.34 -13.85
CA LYS A 242 11.97 13.64 -14.52
C LYS A 242 11.73 13.57 -16.03
N ASN A 243 12.38 12.61 -16.70
CA ASN A 243 12.32 12.43 -18.15
C ASN A 243 11.61 11.13 -18.57
N LYS A 244 10.72 10.58 -17.72
CA LYS A 244 9.88 9.41 -18.05
C LYS A 244 8.82 9.73 -19.12
N PRO A 245 8.51 8.81 -20.06
CA PRO A 245 9.14 7.50 -20.29
C PRO A 245 10.38 7.56 -21.18
N ASN A 246 11.18 6.48 -21.15
CA ASN A 246 12.34 6.21 -21.98
C ASN A 246 13.31 7.41 -22.10
N GLY A 247 13.59 8.05 -20.98
CA GLY A 247 14.55 9.16 -20.90
C GLY A 247 15.53 9.00 -19.76
N GLN A 248 16.55 9.85 -19.73
CA GLN A 248 17.45 9.97 -18.59
C GLN A 248 17.66 11.43 -18.22
N PHE A 249 18.03 11.69 -16.97
CA PHE A 249 18.40 13.01 -16.50
C PHE A 249 19.62 12.93 -15.58
N GLN A 250 20.70 13.64 -15.92
CA GLN A 250 21.82 13.87 -15.02
C GLN A 250 21.64 15.19 -14.28
N LEU A 251 21.78 15.15 -12.95
CA LEU A 251 21.97 16.34 -12.14
C LEU A 251 23.46 16.71 -12.16
N GLU A 252 23.78 18.00 -12.18
CA GLU A 252 25.17 18.46 -12.16
C GLU A 252 25.82 18.23 -10.77
N PHE A 253 27.05 17.71 -10.76
CA PHE A 253 27.77 17.29 -9.55
C PHE A 253 28.46 18.49 -8.88
N LYS A 254 27.67 19.53 -8.56
CA LYS A 254 28.13 20.74 -7.86
C LYS A 254 27.16 21.10 -6.73
N PRO A 255 27.65 21.51 -5.53
CA PRO A 255 26.77 21.85 -4.40
C PRO A 255 25.73 22.91 -4.77
N GLU A 256 26.09 23.92 -5.56
CA GLU A 256 25.22 25.03 -5.97
C GLU A 256 24.09 24.53 -6.87
N ALA A 257 24.40 23.66 -7.83
CA ALA A 257 23.42 23.07 -8.74
C ALA A 257 22.45 22.14 -8.01
N ILE A 258 22.95 21.36 -7.04
CA ILE A 258 22.13 20.47 -6.21
C ILE A 258 21.22 21.28 -5.29
N LYS A 259 21.73 22.31 -4.59
CA LYS A 259 20.93 23.18 -3.73
C LYS A 259 19.87 23.96 -4.54
N ALA A 260 20.21 24.46 -5.73
CA ALA A 260 19.25 25.09 -6.62
C ALA A 260 18.16 24.12 -7.12
N PHE A 261 18.54 22.88 -7.46
CA PHE A 261 17.60 21.83 -7.84
C PHE A 261 16.64 21.45 -6.71
N MET A 262 17.15 21.33 -5.47
CA MET A 262 16.33 21.01 -4.30
C MET A 262 15.45 22.18 -3.86
N HIS A 263 15.92 23.42 -3.94
CA HIS A 263 15.21 24.61 -3.45
C HIS A 263 13.75 24.67 -3.92
N ASP A 264 13.52 24.53 -5.23
CA ASP A 264 12.18 24.59 -5.84
C ASP A 264 11.47 23.22 -5.91
N LEU A 265 12.13 22.15 -5.45
CA LEU A 265 11.55 20.80 -5.50
C LEU A 265 10.42 20.68 -4.47
N SER A 266 9.24 20.27 -4.93
CA SER A 266 8.12 19.91 -4.05
C SER A 266 8.54 18.82 -3.06
N ILE A 267 8.28 19.04 -1.78
CA ILE A 267 8.68 18.13 -0.69
C ILE A 267 8.12 16.71 -0.89
N ARG A 268 6.96 16.59 -1.55
CA ARG A 268 6.33 15.30 -1.90
C ARG A 268 7.12 14.46 -2.91
N LYS A 269 8.07 15.04 -3.65
CA LYS A 269 8.95 14.30 -4.58
C LYS A 269 10.14 13.63 -3.89
N VAL A 270 10.42 13.95 -2.62
CA VAL A 270 11.48 13.31 -1.85
C VAL A 270 11.02 11.89 -1.42
N PRO A 271 11.81 10.83 -1.68
CA PRO A 271 11.56 9.49 -1.15
C PRO A 271 11.31 9.50 0.37
N GLY A 272 10.41 8.63 0.84
CA GLY A 272 9.96 8.61 2.24
C GLY A 272 8.94 9.69 2.65
N ILE A 273 8.73 10.76 1.87
CA ILE A 273 7.72 11.78 2.17
C ILE A 273 6.38 11.41 1.52
N GLY A 274 5.59 10.61 2.24
CA GLY A 274 4.21 10.26 1.89
C GLY A 274 3.21 11.41 2.12
N ARG A 275 1.96 11.20 1.66
CA ARG A 275 0.86 12.20 1.67
C ARG A 275 0.53 12.79 3.04
N VAL A 276 0.64 11.97 4.09
CA VAL A 276 0.36 12.38 5.46
C VAL A 276 1.46 13.33 5.96
N ASN A 277 2.73 12.99 5.70
CA ASN A 277 3.88 13.83 6.06
C ASN A 277 3.90 15.11 5.23
N GLU A 278 3.63 15.04 3.92
CA GLU A 278 3.40 16.21 3.05
C GLU A 278 2.36 17.16 3.66
N ARG A 279 1.18 16.67 4.04
CA ARG A 279 0.10 17.49 4.62
C ARG A 279 0.46 18.06 6.00
N MET A 280 1.24 17.34 6.81
CA MET A 280 1.74 17.81 8.11
C MET A 280 2.83 18.87 7.98
N LEU A 281 3.71 18.75 6.98
CA LEU A 281 4.76 19.72 6.64
C LEU A 281 4.15 21.00 6.03
N ASP A 282 3.18 20.88 5.12
CA ASP A 282 2.44 22.01 4.54
C ASP A 282 1.76 22.86 5.63
N ALA A 283 1.19 22.22 6.66
CA ALA A 283 0.57 22.92 7.79
C ALA A 283 1.54 23.81 8.60
N ILE A 284 2.84 23.47 8.64
CA ILE A 284 3.88 24.32 9.23
C ILE A 284 4.60 25.21 8.19
N GLY A 285 4.11 25.27 6.95
CA GLY A 285 4.61 26.14 5.89
C GLY A 285 5.69 25.54 4.99
N ILE A 286 5.90 24.22 5.01
CA ILE A 286 6.91 23.53 4.18
C ILE A 286 6.22 22.83 3.00
N LYS A 287 6.38 23.39 1.79
CA LYS A 287 5.86 22.83 0.53
C LYS A 287 6.96 22.38 -0.42
N THR A 288 8.10 23.06 -0.37
CA THR A 288 9.32 22.82 -1.13
C THR A 288 10.47 22.46 -0.18
N CYS A 289 11.57 21.90 -0.69
CA CYS A 289 12.74 21.69 0.16
C CYS A 289 13.41 23.02 0.56
N GLY A 290 13.26 24.10 -0.22
CA GLY A 290 13.71 25.44 0.17
C GLY A 290 13.01 26.00 1.41
N ASP A 291 11.71 25.71 1.58
CA ASP A 291 10.95 26.12 2.77
C ASP A 291 11.49 25.51 4.07
N ILE A 292 12.19 24.37 4.02
CA ILE A 292 12.81 23.75 5.20
C ILE A 292 13.77 24.74 5.87
N TYR A 293 14.57 25.46 5.09
CA TYR A 293 15.50 26.46 5.62
C TYR A 293 14.77 27.63 6.28
N GLN A 294 13.68 28.10 5.66
CA GLN A 294 12.84 29.17 6.21
C GLN A 294 12.14 28.75 7.51
N GLN A 295 11.75 27.48 7.63
CA GLN A 295 11.09 26.92 8.80
C GLN A 295 12.04 26.19 9.76
N ARG A 296 13.37 26.32 9.60
CA ARG A 296 14.34 25.46 10.32
C ARG A 296 14.24 25.54 11.84
N ALA A 297 13.91 26.71 12.41
CA ALA A 297 13.65 26.84 13.84
C ALA A 297 12.34 26.15 14.29
N VAL A 298 11.28 26.20 13.47
CA VAL A 298 10.03 25.48 13.73
C VAL A 298 10.27 23.97 13.68
N VAL A 299 11.04 23.50 12.70
CA VAL A 299 11.42 22.08 12.58
C VAL A 299 12.18 21.62 13.83
N THR A 300 13.17 22.38 14.32
CA THR A 300 13.90 22.04 15.56
C THR A 300 13.00 21.95 16.79
N LEU A 301 12.08 22.90 16.96
CA LEU A 301 11.10 22.86 18.06
C LEU A 301 10.14 21.68 17.97
N MET A 302 10.02 21.07 16.79
CA MET A 302 9.13 19.95 16.48
C MET A 302 9.88 18.69 16.03
N ASP A 303 11.16 18.56 16.37
CA ASP A 303 12.07 17.53 15.84
C ASP A 303 11.51 16.10 15.99
N LYS A 304 10.93 15.77 17.15
CA LYS A 304 10.25 14.49 17.42
C LYS A 304 9.06 14.16 16.50
N ARG A 305 8.61 15.10 15.67
CA ARG A 305 7.58 14.93 14.63
C ARG A 305 8.16 14.90 13.22
N PHE A 306 9.27 15.61 13.00
CA PHE A 306 9.71 16.01 11.66
C PHE A 306 11.18 15.72 11.33
N GLY A 307 11.99 15.20 12.26
CA GLY A 307 13.38 14.79 12.00
C GLY A 307 14.24 15.90 11.39
N LEU A 308 14.69 16.84 12.22
CA LEU A 308 15.50 18.00 11.81
C LEU A 308 16.67 17.62 10.91
N VAL A 309 17.38 16.56 11.26
CA VAL A 309 18.56 16.06 10.52
C VAL A 309 18.17 15.60 9.12
N PHE A 310 17.12 14.77 9.01
CA PHE A 310 16.59 14.30 7.73
C PHE A 310 16.15 15.47 6.84
N LEU A 311 15.45 16.46 7.39
CA LEU A 311 15.03 17.63 6.64
C LEU A 311 16.20 18.54 6.24
N CYS A 312 17.20 18.76 7.10
CA CYS A 312 18.41 19.51 6.75
C CYS A 312 19.21 18.82 5.63
N ARG A 313 19.37 17.50 5.70
CA ARG A 313 19.97 16.71 4.61
C ARG A 313 19.15 16.78 3.32
N THR A 314 17.82 16.72 3.43
CA THR A 314 16.90 16.90 2.28
C THR A 314 17.06 18.28 1.63
N TYR A 315 17.09 19.36 2.42
CA TYR A 315 17.35 20.72 1.92
C TYR A 315 18.68 20.82 1.16
N LEU A 316 19.74 20.18 1.68
CA LEU A 316 21.05 20.13 1.04
C LEU A 316 21.12 19.14 -0.15
N GLY A 317 20.14 18.25 -0.34
CA GLY A 317 20.26 17.17 -1.32
C GLY A 317 21.31 16.11 -0.93
N ILE A 318 21.56 15.91 0.36
CA ILE A 318 22.51 14.91 0.89
C ILE A 318 21.73 13.65 1.27
N ALA A 319 22.23 12.49 0.85
CA ALA A 319 21.71 11.18 1.22
C ALA A 319 22.82 10.13 1.02
N SER A 320 22.56 8.88 1.44
CA SER A 320 23.46 7.76 1.22
C SER A 320 23.77 7.56 -0.28
N ASN A 321 25.06 7.47 -0.60
CA ASN A 321 25.59 7.05 -1.89
C ASN A 321 26.08 5.58 -1.87
N VAL A 322 25.93 4.89 -0.74
CA VAL A 322 26.26 3.46 -0.63
C VAL A 322 25.20 2.64 -1.36
N VAL A 323 25.61 2.00 -2.46
CA VAL A 323 24.86 0.96 -3.17
C VAL A 323 25.51 -0.36 -2.82
N GLN A 324 24.72 -1.27 -2.26
CA GLN A 324 25.11 -2.64 -1.94
C GLN A 324 23.85 -3.52 -1.90
N PRO A 325 23.92 -4.83 -2.15
CA PRO A 325 22.77 -5.70 -2.04
C PRO A 325 22.30 -5.81 -0.58
N HIS A 326 20.98 -5.91 -0.37
CA HIS A 326 20.42 -6.14 0.98
C HIS A 326 20.98 -7.42 1.60
N GLU A 327 21.49 -7.34 2.82
CA GLU A 327 21.93 -8.52 3.55
C GLU A 327 20.72 -9.38 3.92
N ARG A 328 20.84 -10.70 3.77
CA ARG A 328 19.73 -11.62 4.07
C ARG A 328 19.24 -11.47 5.52
N GLU A 329 20.14 -11.14 6.45
CA GLU A 329 19.83 -10.94 7.87
C GLU A 329 18.99 -9.68 8.17
N GLU A 330 18.91 -8.71 7.26
CA GLU A 330 18.16 -7.46 7.45
C GLU A 330 16.63 -7.64 7.44
N ARG A 331 16.12 -8.79 6.97
CA ARG A 331 14.67 -9.03 6.88
C ARG A 331 14.03 -9.05 8.27
N LYS A 332 13.20 -8.04 8.53
CA LYS A 332 12.49 -7.85 9.81
C LYS A 332 11.22 -8.70 9.94
N SER A 333 10.60 -9.10 8.82
CA SER A 333 9.35 -9.86 8.81
C SER A 333 9.10 -10.70 7.57
N ILE A 334 8.19 -11.66 7.68
CA ILE A 334 7.59 -12.42 6.56
C ILE A 334 6.10 -12.57 6.81
N GLY A 335 5.25 -12.46 5.80
CA GLY A 335 3.80 -12.45 5.99
C GLY A 335 3.03 -12.75 4.72
N ALA A 336 1.80 -13.24 4.89
CA ALA A 336 0.85 -13.47 3.82
C ALA A 336 -0.50 -12.85 4.19
N GLU A 337 -1.15 -12.19 3.24
CA GLU A 337 -2.50 -11.66 3.43
C GLU A 337 -3.36 -11.80 2.17
N ARG A 338 -4.69 -11.86 2.36
CA ARG A 338 -5.65 -12.02 1.28
C ARG A 338 -6.85 -11.12 1.46
N THR A 339 -7.12 -10.30 0.45
CA THR A 339 -8.39 -9.56 0.29
C THR A 339 -9.41 -10.45 -0.44
N PHE A 340 -10.66 -10.44 0.02
CA PHE A 340 -11.76 -11.25 -0.51
C PHE A 340 -13.10 -10.51 -0.43
N SER A 341 -14.12 -11.04 -1.12
CA SER A 341 -15.51 -10.60 -0.96
C SER A 341 -15.97 -10.78 0.49
N THR A 342 -16.62 -9.78 1.06
CA THR A 342 -16.95 -9.72 2.50
C THR A 342 -17.51 -11.02 3.10
N LEU A 343 -16.93 -11.44 4.23
CA LEU A 343 -17.31 -12.61 5.01
C LEU A 343 -17.74 -12.20 6.42
N ASP A 344 -18.82 -12.81 6.91
CA ASP A 344 -19.36 -12.69 8.28
C ASP A 344 -19.56 -14.04 8.99
N SER A 345 -19.51 -15.17 8.26
CA SER A 345 -19.48 -16.52 8.85
C SER A 345 -18.11 -16.83 9.45
N LYS A 346 -18.12 -17.30 10.70
CA LYS A 346 -16.93 -17.70 11.46
C LYS A 346 -16.18 -18.85 10.79
N GLU A 347 -16.91 -19.77 10.19
CA GLU A 347 -16.41 -20.93 9.45
C GLU A 347 -15.61 -20.47 8.23
N LYS A 348 -16.19 -19.63 7.38
CA LYS A 348 -15.52 -19.08 6.18
C LYS A 348 -14.33 -18.18 6.53
N ILE A 349 -14.41 -17.45 7.64
CA ILE A 349 -13.30 -16.65 8.13
C ILE A 349 -12.14 -17.56 8.59
N PHE A 350 -12.42 -18.68 9.26
CA PHE A 350 -11.39 -19.66 9.60
C PHE A 350 -10.84 -20.39 8.37
N GLU A 351 -11.65 -20.71 7.35
CA GLU A 351 -11.14 -21.23 6.07
C GLU A 351 -10.11 -20.27 5.45
N LYS A 352 -10.38 -18.96 5.43
CA LYS A 352 -9.42 -17.94 4.96
C LYS A 352 -8.18 -17.80 5.84
N LEU A 353 -8.31 -17.97 7.16
CA LEU A 353 -7.15 -18.04 8.04
C LEU A 353 -6.28 -19.26 7.72
N THR A 354 -6.88 -20.44 7.46
CA THR A 354 -6.15 -21.65 7.07
C THR A 354 -5.42 -21.47 5.73
N GLU A 355 -6.06 -20.88 4.72
CA GLU A 355 -5.41 -20.55 3.44
C GLU A 355 -4.15 -19.69 3.65
N VAL A 356 -4.26 -18.63 4.45
CA VAL A 356 -3.14 -17.72 4.78
C VAL A 356 -2.04 -18.44 5.58
N SER A 357 -2.39 -19.32 6.54
CA SER A 357 -1.40 -20.07 7.31
C SER A 357 -0.61 -21.08 6.46
N VAL A 358 -1.25 -21.71 5.46
CA VAL A 358 -0.60 -22.61 4.49
C VAL A 358 0.38 -21.85 3.60
N GLU A 359 -0.03 -20.67 3.11
CA GLU A 359 0.84 -19.81 2.30
C GLU A 359 2.06 -19.33 3.09
N LEU A 360 1.84 -18.83 4.31
CA LEU A 360 2.92 -18.34 5.15
C LEU A 360 3.92 -19.45 5.55
N GLU A 361 3.44 -20.65 5.87
CA GLU A 361 4.31 -21.82 6.08
C GLU A 361 5.19 -22.09 4.86
N LYS A 362 4.59 -22.10 3.65
CA LYS A 362 5.30 -22.34 2.40
C LYS A 362 6.37 -21.29 2.15
N ASP A 363 6.02 -20.01 2.30
CA ASP A 363 6.96 -18.90 2.08
C ASP A 363 8.10 -18.95 3.10
N MET A 364 7.82 -19.25 4.37
CA MET A 364 8.82 -19.43 5.42
C MET A 364 9.78 -20.61 5.14
N GLU A 365 9.28 -21.71 4.59
CA GLU A 365 10.10 -22.87 4.19
C GLU A 365 10.95 -22.59 2.94
N GLU A 366 10.34 -22.01 1.88
CA GLU A 366 11.02 -21.64 0.63
C GLU A 366 12.07 -20.54 0.79
N THR A 367 11.90 -19.66 1.78
CA THR A 367 12.89 -18.62 2.11
C THR A 367 13.86 -19.03 3.23
N GLY A 368 13.50 -19.97 4.10
CA GLY A 368 14.34 -20.48 5.19
C GLY A 368 14.32 -19.61 6.45
N TRP A 369 13.12 -19.21 6.89
CA TRP A 369 12.92 -18.38 8.08
C TRP A 369 12.02 -19.07 9.11
N VAL A 370 12.31 -18.84 10.38
CA VAL A 370 11.40 -19.04 11.51
C VAL A 370 11.27 -17.73 12.28
N GLY A 371 10.26 -17.58 13.14
CA GLY A 371 10.15 -16.41 14.00
C GLY A 371 9.47 -16.69 15.34
N ARG A 372 9.20 -15.62 16.11
CA ARG A 372 8.71 -15.71 17.49
C ARG A 372 7.48 -14.88 17.80
N THR A 373 7.11 -13.95 16.93
CA THR A 373 5.94 -13.10 17.12
C THR A 373 5.02 -13.25 15.91
N VAL A 374 3.81 -13.75 16.13
CA VAL A 374 2.77 -13.87 15.10
C VAL A 374 1.81 -12.70 15.25
N THR A 375 1.60 -11.97 14.18
CA THR A 375 0.67 -10.83 14.09
C THR A 375 -0.46 -11.17 13.14
N LEU A 376 -1.67 -11.22 13.66
CA LEU A 376 -2.91 -11.25 12.89
C LEU A 376 -3.24 -9.84 12.40
N LYS A 377 -3.52 -9.70 11.10
CA LYS A 377 -4.08 -8.48 10.47
C LYS A 377 -5.45 -8.82 9.90
N PHE A 378 -6.45 -7.98 10.13
CA PHE A 378 -7.75 -8.08 9.47
C PHE A 378 -8.31 -6.71 9.08
N LYS A 379 -9.02 -6.65 7.96
CA LYS A 379 -9.71 -5.42 7.49
C LYS A 379 -11.21 -5.66 7.52
N LEU A 380 -11.95 -4.81 8.21
CA LEU A 380 -13.42 -4.85 8.22
C LEU A 380 -13.99 -4.50 6.83
N ASP A 381 -15.26 -4.82 6.59
CA ASP A 381 -15.95 -4.39 5.37
C ASP A 381 -16.09 -2.86 5.25
N THR A 382 -15.93 -2.14 6.38
CA THR A 382 -15.76 -0.69 6.53
C THR A 382 -14.36 -0.18 6.19
N TYR A 383 -13.45 -1.02 5.66
CA TYR A 383 -12.04 -0.70 5.35
C TYR A 383 -11.12 -0.41 6.53
N GLN A 384 -11.64 -0.36 7.76
CA GLN A 384 -10.82 -0.23 8.98
C GLN A 384 -9.91 -1.45 9.17
N VAL A 385 -8.62 -1.22 9.42
CA VAL A 385 -7.61 -2.25 9.71
C VAL A 385 -7.48 -2.44 11.22
N PHE A 386 -7.25 -3.68 11.62
CA PHE A 386 -6.88 -4.04 12.98
C PHE A 386 -5.72 -5.05 12.95
N THR A 387 -4.78 -4.87 13.87
CA THR A 387 -3.66 -5.78 14.13
C THR A 387 -3.73 -6.31 15.56
N ARG A 388 -3.33 -7.56 15.76
CA ARG A 388 -3.17 -8.22 17.06
C ARG A 388 -1.93 -9.09 17.02
N ALA A 389 -1.08 -9.04 18.04
CA ALA A 389 0.17 -9.78 18.06
C ALA A 389 0.31 -10.66 19.30
N LYS A 390 0.94 -11.83 19.13
CA LYS A 390 1.37 -12.70 20.23
C LYS A 390 2.82 -13.08 20.03
N SER A 391 3.66 -12.80 21.03
CA SER A 391 5.02 -13.31 21.14
C SER A 391 5.03 -14.63 21.92
N ILE A 392 5.89 -15.56 21.51
CA ILE A 392 6.10 -16.86 22.15
C ILE A 392 7.60 -17.18 22.27
N ASP A 393 7.92 -18.16 23.11
CA ASP A 393 9.28 -18.48 23.57
C ASP A 393 10.08 -19.35 22.58
N HIS A 394 9.40 -20.12 21.73
CA HIS A 394 10.00 -21.00 20.73
C HIS A 394 9.77 -20.53 19.28
N TRP A 395 10.42 -21.20 18.33
CA TRP A 395 10.45 -20.81 16.93
C TRP A 395 9.30 -21.43 16.15
N VAL A 396 8.53 -20.60 15.46
CA VAL A 396 7.37 -21.03 14.65
C VAL A 396 7.61 -20.89 13.16
N SER A 397 6.91 -21.76 12.42
CA SER A 397 6.85 -21.78 10.95
C SER A 397 5.74 -22.67 10.41
N LYS A 398 5.24 -23.64 11.19
CA LYS A 398 4.28 -24.64 10.71
C LYS A 398 2.84 -24.13 10.77
N LYS A 399 2.05 -24.46 9.74
CA LYS A 399 0.70 -23.91 9.53
C LYS A 399 -0.25 -24.19 10.67
N GLU A 400 -0.14 -25.35 11.34
CA GLU A 400 -1.02 -25.75 12.44
C GLU A 400 -0.91 -24.76 13.60
N GLU A 401 0.32 -24.31 13.88
CA GLU A 401 0.63 -23.38 14.95
C GLU A 401 0.36 -21.93 14.56
N LEU A 402 0.74 -21.52 13.34
CA LEU A 402 0.38 -20.20 12.79
C LEU A 402 -1.14 -20.01 12.78
N PHE A 403 -1.89 -21.05 12.40
CA PHE A 403 -3.35 -21.06 12.45
C PHE A 403 -3.88 -21.04 13.89
N ALA A 404 -3.31 -21.82 14.81
CA ALA A 404 -3.74 -21.86 16.21
C ALA A 404 -3.60 -20.48 16.88
N ILE A 405 -2.44 -19.82 16.70
CA ILE A 405 -2.17 -18.49 17.25
C ILE A 405 -3.04 -17.43 16.56
N GLY A 406 -3.15 -17.46 15.23
CA GLY A 406 -4.04 -16.56 14.49
C GLY A 406 -5.50 -16.70 14.92
N LYS A 407 -5.95 -17.92 15.21
CA LYS A 407 -7.31 -18.22 15.67
C LYS A 407 -7.54 -17.77 17.10
N GLU A 408 -6.56 -17.94 17.99
CA GLU A 408 -6.58 -17.41 19.35
C GLU A 408 -6.75 -15.88 19.34
N LEU A 409 -5.96 -15.18 18.51
CA LEU A 409 -6.01 -13.73 18.36
C LEU A 409 -7.33 -13.23 17.72
N LEU A 410 -7.94 -14.02 16.83
CA LEU A 410 -9.17 -13.66 16.11
C LEU A 410 -10.45 -13.94 16.92
N LEU A 411 -10.42 -14.91 17.84
CA LEU A 411 -11.61 -15.36 18.58
C LEU A 411 -12.29 -14.26 19.42
N PRO A 412 -11.56 -13.39 20.16
CA PRO A 412 -12.15 -12.29 20.95
C PRO A 412 -12.82 -11.20 20.12
N GLU A 413 -12.44 -11.06 18.84
CA GLU A 413 -12.89 -9.97 17.97
C GLU A 413 -14.28 -10.24 17.35
N PHE A 414 -14.82 -11.45 17.47
CA PHE A 414 -16.16 -11.81 16.95
C PHE A 414 -17.30 -11.16 17.76
N PRO A 415 -18.41 -10.74 17.12
CA PRO A 415 -18.77 -10.96 15.71
C PRO A 415 -18.06 -10.01 14.74
N LEU A 416 -17.52 -10.58 13.66
CA LEU A 416 -16.77 -9.86 12.63
C LEU A 416 -17.47 -9.86 11.27
N LYS A 417 -17.23 -8.81 10.49
CA LYS A 417 -17.54 -8.74 9.07
C LYS A 417 -16.33 -8.18 8.31
N ILE A 418 -15.51 -9.07 7.77
CA ILE A 418 -14.18 -8.75 7.23
C ILE A 418 -14.09 -8.94 5.71
N ARG A 419 -13.10 -8.28 5.11
CA ARG A 419 -12.74 -8.34 3.68
C ARG A 419 -11.28 -8.67 3.43
N LEU A 420 -10.48 -8.79 4.49
CA LEU A 420 -9.06 -9.13 4.45
C LEU A 420 -8.71 -9.89 5.72
N ILE A 421 -7.89 -10.94 5.60
CA ILE A 421 -7.17 -11.53 6.73
C ILE A 421 -5.72 -11.79 6.33
N GLY A 422 -4.81 -11.70 7.28
CA GLY A 422 -3.38 -11.88 7.08
C GLY A 422 -2.66 -12.32 8.35
N LEU A 423 -1.51 -12.97 8.17
CA LEU A 423 -0.58 -13.32 9.23
C LEU A 423 0.81 -12.79 8.85
N ARG A 424 1.49 -12.15 9.81
CA ARG A 424 2.88 -11.67 9.70
C ARG A 424 3.69 -12.22 10.85
N VAL A 425 4.84 -12.83 10.57
CA VAL A 425 5.81 -13.28 11.56
C VAL A 425 6.97 -12.29 11.64
N THR A 426 7.33 -11.90 12.87
CA THR A 426 8.48 -11.04 13.20
C THR A 426 9.38 -11.71 14.25
N LYS A 427 10.47 -11.02 14.64
CA LYS A 427 11.58 -11.57 15.45
C LYS A 427 12.13 -12.84 14.79
N LEU A 428 12.66 -12.68 13.57
CA LEU A 428 13.06 -13.80 12.72
C LEU A 428 14.41 -14.42 13.14
N LYS A 429 14.59 -15.71 12.82
CA LYS A 429 15.88 -16.39 12.77
C LYS A 429 16.06 -17.03 11.40
N ASP A 430 17.23 -16.79 10.81
CA ASP A 430 17.68 -17.46 9.59
C ASP A 430 18.04 -18.93 9.87
N LEU A 431 17.53 -19.86 9.05
CA LEU A 431 17.91 -21.27 9.06
C LEU A 431 18.99 -21.63 8.01
N ARG A 432 19.34 -20.69 7.13
CA ARG A 432 20.33 -20.80 6.04
C ARG A 432 21.63 -20.06 6.35
N ALA A 433 21.63 -19.18 7.36
CA ALA A 433 22.85 -18.60 7.90
C ALA A 433 23.81 -19.73 8.31
N LYS A 434 25.07 -19.61 7.91
CA LYS A 434 26.12 -20.49 8.44
C LYS A 434 26.30 -20.14 9.91
N ASP A 435 26.30 -21.14 10.80
CA ASP A 435 26.64 -20.95 12.21
C ASP A 435 28.10 -20.49 12.32
N ASP A 436 28.34 -19.18 12.27
CA ASP A 436 29.63 -18.57 12.60
C ASP A 436 29.74 -18.45 14.14
N PRO A 437 30.64 -19.20 14.80
CA PRO A 437 30.77 -19.17 16.25
C PRO A 437 31.16 -17.80 16.81
N THR A 438 31.73 -16.91 15.97
CA THR A 438 32.18 -15.58 16.38
C THR A 438 31.02 -14.57 16.49
N ASN A 439 29.94 -14.74 15.72
CA ASN A 439 28.78 -13.85 15.76
C ASN A 439 27.98 -13.97 17.06
N GLY A 440 27.90 -15.17 17.65
CA GLY A 440 27.26 -15.38 18.95
C GLY A 440 27.94 -14.57 20.06
N ILE A 441 29.29 -14.54 20.07
CA ILE A 441 30.08 -13.81 21.05
C ILE A 441 29.98 -12.29 20.83
N LYS A 442 30.08 -11.81 19.57
CA LYS A 442 29.92 -10.38 19.25
C LYS A 442 28.56 -9.83 19.68
N ARG A 443 27.45 -10.51 19.35
CA ARG A 443 26.10 -10.09 19.77
C ARG A 443 25.94 -10.06 21.29
N PHE A 444 26.52 -11.02 22.01
CA PHE A 444 26.46 -11.08 23.47
C PHE A 444 27.20 -9.90 24.14
N PHE A 445 28.36 -9.50 23.61
CA PHE A 445 29.09 -8.33 24.11
C PHE A 445 28.46 -6.98 23.69
N GLN A 446 27.70 -6.93 22.58
CA GLN A 446 26.93 -5.74 22.20
C GLN A 446 25.70 -5.54 23.11
N SER A 447 24.85 -6.55 23.29
CA SER A 447 23.64 -6.42 24.15
C SER A 447 23.96 -6.17 25.63
N SER A 448 25.18 -6.48 26.06
CA SER A 448 25.65 -6.22 27.43
C SER A 448 25.96 -4.74 27.70
N LYS A 449 26.16 -3.90 26.66
CA LYS A 449 26.43 -2.46 26.83
C LYS A 449 25.19 -1.60 26.99
N GLU A 450 24.01 -2.10 26.64
CA GLU A 450 22.74 -1.36 26.68
C GLU A 450 22.03 -1.40 28.05
N ASN A 451 22.51 -2.22 29.00
CA ASN A 451 21.80 -2.56 30.24
C ASN A 451 22.56 -2.26 31.56
N GLU A 452 23.51 -1.32 31.56
CA GLU A 452 24.04 -0.79 32.83
C GLU A 452 23.26 0.44 33.34
N PRO A 453 22.72 0.42 34.58
CA PRO A 453 22.07 1.57 35.17
C PRO A 453 23.12 2.62 35.60
N ARG A 454 23.29 3.69 34.82
CA ARG A 454 24.19 4.81 35.12
C ARG A 454 23.88 5.41 36.51
N LYS A 455 24.80 5.25 37.46
CA LYS A 455 24.72 5.88 38.79
C LYS A 455 24.80 7.41 38.65
N LYS A 456 23.91 8.12 39.36
CA LYS A 456 23.98 9.58 39.50
C LYS A 456 25.24 10.00 40.27
N ALA A 457 26.13 10.73 39.60
CA ALA A 457 27.13 11.60 40.21
C ALA A 457 26.85 13.06 39.80
N LYS A 458 27.28 14.02 40.62
CA LYS A 458 27.04 15.46 40.41
C LYS A 458 28.22 16.12 39.70
N LEU A 459 27.91 16.99 38.72
CA LEU A 459 28.75 18.10 38.21
C LEU A 459 30.08 17.64 37.55
N GLU A 460 30.66 18.31 36.55
CA GLU A 460 30.50 19.67 35.99
C GLU A 460 30.31 19.64 34.45
N ASP A 461 30.32 20.80 33.79
CA ASP A 461 30.09 20.99 32.36
C ASP A 461 31.12 20.28 31.46
N ASP A 462 30.64 19.52 30.46
CA ASP A 462 31.00 19.73 29.05
C ASP A 462 30.06 18.94 28.11
N ALA A 463 29.97 19.37 26.85
CA ALA A 463 28.96 18.87 25.91
C ALA A 463 29.45 17.70 25.05
N ASP A 464 28.82 16.52 25.19
CA ASP A 464 28.93 15.39 24.26
C ASP A 464 27.52 14.92 23.84
N LEU A 465 27.06 15.39 22.68
CA LEU A 465 25.82 14.98 22.03
C LEU A 465 26.12 14.11 20.80
N HIS A 466 26.49 12.86 21.05
CA HIS A 466 26.49 11.79 20.03
C HIS A 466 25.58 10.64 20.47
N ASP A 467 24.28 10.90 20.44
CA ASP A 467 23.26 9.85 20.34
C ASP A 467 23.07 9.50 18.85
N VAL A 468 22.75 8.24 18.56
CA VAL A 468 22.69 7.71 17.18
C VAL A 468 21.54 8.38 16.41
N MET A 469 21.89 9.23 15.44
CA MET A 469 20.94 9.98 14.63
C MET A 469 20.23 9.05 13.65
N GLU A 470 18.90 8.92 13.73
CA GLU A 470 18.12 8.24 12.69
C GLU A 470 18.16 9.05 11.38
N ASP A 471 18.54 8.40 10.29
CA ASP A 471 18.58 9.00 8.94
C ASP A 471 17.17 9.19 8.32
N ALA A 472 16.11 8.82 9.05
CA ALA A 472 14.72 8.82 8.61
C ALA A 472 13.83 9.77 9.43
N MET A 473 12.70 10.17 8.84
CA MET A 473 11.58 10.79 9.56
C MET A 473 11.11 9.89 10.72
N PRO A 474 10.85 10.43 11.93
CA PRO A 474 10.25 9.65 13.02
C PRO A 474 8.92 9.00 12.59
N GLY A 475 8.84 7.67 12.72
CA GLY A 475 7.70 6.89 12.22
C GLY A 475 7.81 6.45 10.75
N PHE A 476 8.99 6.58 10.13
CA PHE A 476 9.34 5.99 8.84
C PHE A 476 10.53 5.03 9.01
N HIS A 477 10.50 3.91 8.29
CA HIS A 477 11.63 2.99 8.16
C HIS A 477 11.92 2.78 6.68
N GLU A 478 13.17 2.97 6.25
CA GLU A 478 13.58 2.93 4.83
C GLU A 478 13.36 1.59 4.10
N HIS A 479 12.86 0.55 4.77
CA HIS A 479 12.85 -0.84 4.26
C HIS A 479 11.47 -1.39 3.87
N ASP A 480 10.40 -0.58 3.88
CA ASP A 480 9.04 -1.04 3.54
C ASP A 480 8.62 -0.74 2.06
N GLU A 481 9.54 -0.30 1.16
CA GLU A 481 9.20 -0.06 -0.27
C GLU A 481 8.93 -1.35 -1.08
N THR A 482 9.24 -2.55 -0.57
CA THR A 482 9.06 -3.81 -1.32
C THR A 482 7.62 -4.35 -1.35
N ASP A 483 6.71 -3.75 -0.59
CA ASP A 483 5.30 -4.12 -0.60
C ASP A 483 4.48 -3.06 -1.36
N TYR A 484 3.88 -3.46 -2.49
CA TYR A 484 2.86 -2.69 -3.21
C TYR A 484 1.53 -2.65 -2.41
N GLN A 485 1.59 -2.26 -1.14
CA GLN A 485 0.44 -1.95 -0.31
C GLN A 485 0.11 -0.46 -0.41
N VAL A 486 -1.18 -0.16 -0.55
CA VAL A 486 -1.72 1.21 -0.48
C VAL A 486 -1.33 1.85 0.85
N ASP A 487 -1.11 3.17 0.89
CA ASP A 487 -0.85 4.03 2.08
C ASP A 487 -1.79 3.76 3.29
N ASP A 488 -1.65 2.61 3.95
CA ASP A 488 -2.24 2.24 5.23
C ASP A 488 -1.19 2.46 6.32
N ASN A 489 -0.69 3.70 6.40
CA ASN A 489 0.00 4.23 7.58
C ASN A 489 -1.04 4.42 8.70
N ASP A 490 -1.48 3.29 9.25
CA ASP A 490 -2.41 3.19 10.37
C ASP A 490 -1.62 3.18 11.68
N GLY A 491 -2.10 3.95 12.66
CA GLY A 491 -1.44 4.04 13.97
C GLY A 491 -1.51 2.71 14.71
N ASP A 492 -0.36 2.10 14.95
CA ASP A 492 -0.21 0.83 15.67
C ASP A 492 -0.53 0.98 17.16
N ASP A 493 -1.81 0.85 17.53
CA ASP A 493 -2.22 0.52 18.91
C ASP A 493 -1.99 -0.99 19.16
N ILE A 494 -0.71 -1.35 19.39
CA ILE A 494 -0.32 -2.73 19.73
C ILE A 494 -0.79 -3.08 21.15
N VAL A 495 -1.82 -3.92 21.24
CA VAL A 495 -2.20 -4.59 22.49
C VAL A 495 -1.39 -5.88 22.63
N GLU A 496 -0.24 -5.83 23.32
CA GLU A 496 0.49 -7.04 23.71
C GLU A 496 -0.24 -7.78 24.84
N ILE A 497 -0.66 -9.02 24.58
CA ILE A 497 -1.21 -9.91 25.61
C ILE A 497 -0.09 -10.82 26.12
N THR A 498 0.49 -10.47 27.27
CA THR A 498 1.49 -11.29 27.97
C THR A 498 0.81 -12.19 29.00
N ASN A 499 0.99 -13.51 28.89
CA ASN A 499 0.46 -14.47 29.86
C ASN A 499 1.47 -14.70 31.01
N MET A 500 1.03 -14.49 32.26
CA MET A 500 1.71 -14.92 33.49
C MET A 500 0.74 -15.68 34.41
N ASP A 501 1.22 -16.74 35.08
CA ASP A 501 0.41 -17.83 35.67
C ASP A 501 1.32 -18.61 36.65
N LYS A 502 1.05 -18.87 37.95
CA LYS A 502 -0.01 -18.52 38.94
C LYS A 502 0.70 -18.19 40.29
N ASP A 503 0.11 -18.12 41.50
CA ASP A 503 -1.26 -18.24 42.06
C ASP A 503 -1.32 -17.46 43.40
N VAL A 504 -2.46 -16.86 43.76
CA VAL A 504 -2.80 -16.54 45.17
C VAL A 504 -4.32 -16.67 45.39
N THR A 505 -4.68 -17.29 46.51
CA THR A 505 -6.06 -17.68 46.84
C THR A 505 -6.95 -16.58 47.43
N ARG A 506 -8.25 -16.65 47.07
CA ARG A 506 -9.45 -16.26 47.84
C ARG A 506 -9.57 -14.83 48.41
N SER A 507 -10.58 -14.11 47.93
CA SER A 507 -11.70 -13.63 48.78
C SER A 507 -12.99 -13.38 47.97
N ARG A 508 -14.10 -13.98 48.45
CA ARG A 508 -15.53 -13.63 48.19
C ARG A 508 -16.04 -12.97 49.51
N PRO A 509 -17.20 -12.27 49.61
CA PRO A 509 -18.48 -12.48 48.90
C PRO A 509 -19.17 -11.11 48.56
N PRO A 510 -20.52 -10.92 48.46
CA PRO A 510 -21.64 -11.89 48.35
C PRO A 510 -22.63 -11.64 47.18
N HIS A 511 -23.53 -12.60 46.99
CA HIS A 511 -24.77 -12.44 46.21
C HIS A 511 -25.97 -12.20 47.13
N SER A 512 -27.03 -11.61 46.54
CA SER A 512 -28.47 -11.81 46.80
C SER A 512 -29.04 -11.52 48.20
N THR A 513 -30.12 -10.74 48.21
CA THR A 513 -31.44 -11.25 48.66
C THR A 513 -32.56 -10.65 47.82
N SER A 514 -33.58 -11.46 47.58
CA SER A 514 -34.89 -11.05 47.07
C SER A 514 -35.75 -10.45 48.18
N ASN A 515 -36.63 -9.50 47.86
CA ASN A 515 -37.92 -9.42 48.54
C ASN A 515 -38.99 -8.84 47.63
N ALA A 516 -40.16 -9.48 47.63
CA ALA A 516 -41.34 -9.02 46.92
C ALA A 516 -42.35 -8.50 47.94
N GLN A 517 -42.96 -7.34 47.67
CA GLN A 517 -44.23 -6.94 48.26
C GLN A 517 -45.03 -6.13 47.24
N ALA A 518 -46.30 -6.47 47.11
CA ALA A 518 -47.24 -5.84 46.19
C ALA A 518 -48.21 -4.95 46.98
N SER A 519 -48.70 -3.86 46.37
CA SER A 519 -50.15 -3.61 46.23
C SER A 519 -50.50 -2.22 45.67
N SER A 520 -51.20 -2.21 44.52
CA SER A 520 -52.24 -1.23 44.14
C SER A 520 -51.83 0.27 43.91
N SER A 521 -52.47 1.07 43.06
CA SER A 521 -53.72 0.90 42.29
C SER A 521 -53.82 1.85 41.08
N LYS A 522 -54.73 1.52 40.13
CA LYS A 522 -55.38 2.40 39.10
C LYS A 522 -54.51 2.90 37.92
N LEU A 523 -54.79 2.45 36.68
CA LEU A 523 -55.74 2.99 35.66
C LEU A 523 -55.18 4.28 35.01
N GLU A 524 -55.11 4.47 33.68
CA GLU A 524 -56.09 4.15 32.61
C GLU A 524 -55.47 3.67 31.25
N SER A 525 -56.28 3.69 30.19
CA SER A 525 -56.25 2.87 28.97
C SER A 525 -55.59 3.46 27.70
N VAL A 526 -55.12 2.52 26.85
CA VAL A 526 -54.98 2.57 25.36
C VAL A 526 -56.24 3.16 24.65
N PRO A 527 -56.26 3.55 23.33
CA PRO A 527 -55.52 2.97 22.20
C PRO A 527 -55.05 3.90 21.06
N ALA A 528 -54.45 3.29 20.00
CA ALA A 528 -53.93 3.93 18.79
C ALA A 528 -54.98 4.15 17.66
N ARG A 529 -54.76 5.18 16.82
CA ARG A 529 -55.29 5.48 15.46
C ARG A 529 -54.63 6.80 14.97
N ALA A 530 -54.62 7.26 13.71
CA ALA A 530 -54.86 6.69 12.36
C ALA A 530 -54.34 7.69 11.28
N ARG A 531 -54.41 7.33 9.99
CA ARG A 531 -54.10 8.21 8.83
C ARG A 531 -55.17 9.29 8.57
N SER A 532 -54.75 10.46 8.07
CA SER A 532 -55.44 11.32 7.07
C SER A 532 -54.40 12.34 6.54
N THR A 533 -54.12 12.52 5.24
CA THR A 533 -54.91 13.10 4.13
C THR A 533 -55.41 14.54 4.34
N SER A 534 -54.86 15.49 3.57
CA SER A 534 -55.54 16.73 3.19
C SER A 534 -55.14 17.14 1.76
N ALA A 535 -56.03 17.84 1.06
CA ALA A 535 -55.88 18.23 -0.34
C ALA A 535 -56.21 19.72 -0.55
N ALA A 536 -55.81 20.23 -1.71
CA ALA A 536 -55.85 21.63 -2.18
C ALA A 536 -57.18 22.40 -2.02
N PRO A 537 -57.12 23.73 -2.28
CA PRO A 537 -58.15 24.40 -3.07
C PRO A 537 -57.61 25.04 -4.36
N ARG A 538 -58.49 25.12 -5.39
CA ARG A 538 -58.29 25.77 -6.70
C ARG A 538 -58.83 27.21 -6.70
N LEU A 539 -58.49 28.03 -7.72
CA LEU A 539 -59.39 29.08 -8.27
C LEU A 539 -58.93 29.55 -9.69
N ARG A 540 -59.84 29.47 -10.70
CA ARG A 540 -59.99 30.24 -11.99
C ARG A 540 -58.76 30.35 -12.94
N GLY A 541 -58.80 30.19 -14.27
CA GLY A 541 -59.79 30.53 -15.33
C GLY A 541 -59.33 31.83 -16.06
N ASP A 542 -59.30 32.03 -17.38
CA ASP A 542 -59.81 31.32 -18.59
C ASP A 542 -59.08 31.88 -19.87
N LYS A 543 -59.24 31.23 -21.04
CA LYS A 543 -58.95 31.66 -22.45
C LYS A 543 -57.50 31.65 -23.00
N GLY A 544 -57.30 30.94 -24.12
CA GLY A 544 -56.09 31.12 -24.95
C GLY A 544 -55.74 30.07 -26.04
N LYS A 545 -56.64 29.84 -27.02
CA LYS A 545 -56.40 29.21 -28.35
C LYS A 545 -55.28 28.17 -28.55
N SER A 546 -55.72 26.95 -28.85
CA SER A 546 -55.15 25.98 -29.80
C SER A 546 -54.02 26.50 -30.73
N ILE A 547 -52.87 25.81 -30.68
CA ILE A 547 -52.08 25.46 -31.86
C ILE A 547 -51.91 23.94 -31.86
N LEU A 548 -52.37 23.30 -32.94
CA LEU A 548 -52.24 21.87 -33.16
C LEU A 548 -50.96 21.60 -33.96
N THR A 549 -49.92 21.06 -33.32
CA THR A 549 -48.80 20.43 -34.04
C THR A 549 -48.82 18.93 -33.79
N SER A 550 -49.37 18.21 -34.76
CA SER A 550 -49.29 16.75 -34.83
C SER A 550 -47.81 16.33 -34.90
N ILE A 551 -47.30 15.73 -33.83
CA ILE A 551 -46.05 14.98 -33.88
C ILE A 551 -46.38 13.69 -34.63
N LYS A 552 -45.91 13.60 -35.88
CA LYS A 552 -46.02 12.38 -36.68
C LYS A 552 -45.20 11.29 -35.98
N ALA A 553 -45.79 10.12 -35.77
CA ALA A 553 -45.02 8.93 -35.46
C ALA A 553 -43.99 8.72 -36.57
N SER A 554 -42.71 8.74 -36.21
CA SER A 554 -41.61 8.44 -37.13
C SER A 554 -41.25 6.97 -36.98
N THR A 555 -41.21 6.25 -38.08
CA THR A 555 -40.72 4.87 -38.14
C THR A 555 -39.23 4.86 -37.76
N GLN A 556 -38.88 4.39 -36.57
CA GLN A 556 -37.51 4.37 -36.04
C GLN A 556 -37.10 2.97 -35.57
N GLU A 557 -35.82 2.62 -35.71
CA GLU A 557 -35.28 1.32 -35.31
C GLU A 557 -34.64 1.38 -33.91
N CYS A 558 -35.02 0.44 -33.04
CA CYS A 558 -34.42 0.30 -31.71
C CYS A 558 -32.99 -0.29 -31.82
N PRO A 559 -31.92 0.43 -31.43
CA PRO A 559 -30.54 -0.01 -31.62
C PRO A 559 -30.12 -1.22 -30.76
N ILE A 560 -30.96 -1.63 -29.79
CA ILE A 560 -30.69 -2.78 -28.91
C ILE A 560 -31.30 -4.08 -29.45
N CYS A 561 -32.37 -4.01 -30.23
CA CYS A 561 -33.08 -5.22 -30.71
C CYS A 561 -33.46 -5.22 -32.19
N SER A 562 -33.04 -4.19 -32.94
CA SER A 562 -33.32 -3.99 -34.38
C SER A 562 -34.80 -4.12 -34.77
N LYS A 563 -35.70 -3.80 -33.84
CA LYS A 563 -37.12 -3.66 -34.15
C LYS A 563 -37.41 -2.25 -34.63
N VAL A 564 -38.00 -2.18 -35.82
CA VAL A 564 -38.57 -0.96 -36.39
C VAL A 564 -39.95 -0.72 -35.76
N LEU A 565 -40.16 0.48 -35.22
CA LEU A 565 -41.34 0.87 -34.44
C LEU A 565 -41.86 2.24 -34.92
N GLU A 566 -43.18 2.37 -35.08
CA GLU A 566 -43.83 3.65 -35.40
C GLU A 566 -44.32 4.32 -34.12
N ILE A 567 -43.38 5.00 -33.45
CA ILE A 567 -43.59 5.62 -32.14
C ILE A 567 -42.88 6.98 -32.10
N ASP A 568 -43.21 7.82 -31.11
CA ASP A 568 -42.46 9.06 -30.86
C ASP A 568 -41.13 8.78 -30.13
N ASN A 569 -40.25 9.79 -30.07
CA ASN A 569 -38.92 9.66 -29.47
C ASN A 569 -38.99 9.27 -27.99
N ASP A 570 -39.97 9.78 -27.24
CA ASP A 570 -40.10 9.48 -25.81
C ASP A 570 -40.53 8.02 -25.58
N SER A 571 -41.44 7.51 -26.41
CA SER A 571 -41.82 6.10 -26.44
C SER A 571 -40.68 5.20 -26.93
N LEU A 572 -39.85 5.66 -27.88
CA LEU A 572 -38.66 4.92 -28.32
C LEU A 572 -37.61 4.84 -27.21
N ASN A 573 -37.35 5.94 -26.50
CA ASN A 573 -36.44 5.96 -25.35
C ASN A 573 -36.93 5.00 -24.25
N ALA A 574 -38.23 5.04 -23.92
CA ALA A 574 -38.83 4.10 -22.97
C ALA A 574 -38.72 2.62 -23.44
N HIS A 575 -38.80 2.37 -24.75
CA HIS A 575 -38.58 1.04 -25.32
C HIS A 575 -37.10 0.62 -25.26
N ILE A 576 -36.16 1.54 -25.50
CA ILE A 576 -34.71 1.30 -25.37
C ILE A 576 -34.36 0.98 -23.91
N ASP A 577 -34.84 1.75 -22.94
CA ASP A 577 -34.66 1.48 -21.51
C ASP A 577 -35.22 0.11 -21.11
N PHE A 578 -36.42 -0.24 -21.60
CA PHE A 578 -36.98 -1.58 -21.41
C PHE A 578 -36.09 -2.66 -22.03
N CYS A 579 -35.58 -2.46 -23.25
CA CYS A 579 -34.66 -3.40 -23.91
C CYS A 579 -33.33 -3.56 -23.14
N LEU A 580 -32.74 -2.46 -22.64
CA LEU A 580 -31.52 -2.47 -21.82
C LEU A 580 -31.74 -3.24 -20.51
N SER A 581 -32.89 -3.03 -19.85
CA SER A 581 -33.28 -3.80 -18.67
C SER A 581 -33.43 -5.30 -19.00
N ARG A 582 -33.92 -5.63 -20.20
CA ARG A 582 -34.12 -7.01 -20.65
C ARG A 582 -32.82 -7.72 -21.00
N SER A 583 -31.84 -7.02 -21.58
CA SER A 583 -30.47 -7.55 -21.74
C SER A 583 -29.81 -7.80 -20.39
N ALA A 584 -29.92 -6.89 -19.42
CA ALA A 584 -29.39 -7.08 -18.07
C ALA A 584 -30.05 -8.27 -17.35
N ILE A 585 -31.37 -8.46 -17.53
CA ILE A 585 -32.10 -9.62 -17.00
C ILE A 585 -31.67 -10.91 -17.74
N MET A 586 -31.46 -10.89 -19.04
CA MET A 586 -30.97 -12.07 -19.79
C MET A 586 -29.54 -12.44 -19.42
N GLU A 587 -28.63 -11.48 -19.20
CA GLU A 587 -27.28 -11.75 -18.71
C GLU A 587 -27.32 -12.37 -17.30
N ALA A 588 -28.10 -11.80 -16.37
CA ALA A 588 -28.31 -12.36 -15.04
C ALA A 588 -28.97 -13.77 -15.08
N GLN A 589 -29.88 -14.03 -16.02
CA GLN A 589 -30.48 -15.35 -16.25
C GLN A 589 -29.52 -16.35 -16.92
N VAL A 590 -28.55 -15.89 -17.71
CA VAL A 590 -27.51 -16.73 -18.30
C VAL A 590 -26.43 -17.08 -17.26
N GLU A 591 -26.05 -16.16 -16.38
CA GLU A 591 -25.15 -16.48 -15.26
C GLU A 591 -25.78 -17.46 -14.26
N THR A 592 -27.05 -17.26 -13.89
CA THR A 592 -27.75 -18.19 -12.98
C THR A 592 -28.01 -19.57 -13.61
N ASN A 593 -28.36 -19.66 -14.89
CA ASN A 593 -28.53 -20.97 -15.55
C ASN A 593 -27.21 -21.71 -15.83
N LYS A 594 -26.08 -21.02 -15.98
CA LYS A 594 -24.75 -21.65 -16.13
C LYS A 594 -24.29 -22.40 -14.88
N LEU A 595 -24.85 -22.10 -13.70
CA LEU A 595 -24.49 -22.74 -12.42
C LEU A 595 -25.37 -23.96 -12.07
N VAL A 596 -26.44 -24.25 -12.81
CA VAL A 596 -27.45 -25.27 -12.44
C VAL A 596 -27.49 -26.49 -13.38
N LYS A 597 -26.71 -26.52 -14.48
CA LYS A 597 -26.68 -27.67 -15.41
C LYS A 597 -25.27 -28.17 -15.76
N LYS A 598 -24.77 -29.10 -14.95
CA LYS A 598 -23.90 -30.21 -15.41
C LYS A 598 -24.44 -31.54 -14.87
N PRO A 599 -24.95 -32.45 -15.73
CA PRO A 599 -25.19 -33.83 -15.34
C PRO A 599 -23.86 -34.55 -15.09
N TYR A 600 -23.84 -35.47 -14.14
CA TYR A 600 -22.72 -36.36 -13.88
C TYR A 600 -22.62 -37.40 -15.00
N VAL A 601 -21.50 -37.45 -15.73
CA VAL A 601 -21.25 -38.47 -16.77
C VAL A 601 -20.24 -39.46 -16.22
N GLY A 602 -20.64 -40.73 -16.12
CA GLY A 602 -19.83 -41.80 -15.53
C GLY A 602 -18.63 -42.20 -16.39
N TRP A 603 -17.60 -42.74 -15.74
CA TRP A 603 -16.43 -43.30 -16.41
C TRP A 603 -16.77 -44.58 -17.20
N PRO A 604 -16.18 -44.82 -18.39
CA PRO A 604 -16.36 -46.06 -19.12
C PRO A 604 -15.72 -47.25 -18.40
N ARG A 605 -16.45 -48.35 -18.22
CA ARG A 605 -15.86 -49.67 -17.97
C ARG A 605 -15.24 -50.17 -19.26
N GLN A 606 -14.00 -50.64 -19.20
CA GLN A 606 -13.50 -51.63 -20.15
C GLN A 606 -13.66 -53.01 -19.51
N GLU A 607 -14.46 -53.86 -20.16
CA GLU A 607 -14.52 -55.28 -19.86
C GLU A 607 -13.40 -55.99 -20.64
N PHE A 608 -12.58 -56.78 -19.95
CA PHE A 608 -11.79 -57.82 -20.58
C PHE A 608 -12.07 -59.16 -19.89
N SER A 609 -12.39 -60.16 -20.73
CA SER A 609 -12.85 -61.48 -20.33
C SER A 609 -11.76 -62.32 -19.64
N ARG A 610 -12.16 -63.11 -18.63
CA ARG A 610 -11.30 -64.12 -17.99
C ARG A 610 -11.15 -65.36 -18.88
N LYS A 611 -9.96 -65.95 -18.88
CA LYS A 611 -9.76 -67.41 -18.92
C LYS A 611 -8.80 -67.83 -17.80
N VAL A 612 -8.85 -69.11 -17.42
CA VAL A 612 -8.42 -69.64 -16.11
C VAL A 612 -7.31 -70.71 -16.31
N ASP A 613 -6.76 -71.22 -15.20
CA ASP A 613 -5.88 -72.40 -15.04
C ASP A 613 -4.36 -72.17 -15.30
N THR A 614 -3.38 -72.69 -14.52
CA THR A 614 -3.40 -73.55 -13.29
C THR A 614 -2.09 -73.42 -12.45
N LYS A 615 -2.21 -73.62 -11.13
CA LYS A 615 -1.25 -74.07 -10.05
C LYS A 615 0.09 -74.79 -10.41
N PRO A 616 1.06 -75.04 -9.47
CA PRO A 616 1.63 -74.24 -8.35
C PRO A 616 3.21 -74.33 -8.25
N PRO A 617 3.94 -74.50 -7.11
CA PRO A 617 4.86 -73.47 -6.58
C PRO A 617 6.35 -73.89 -6.35
N SER A 618 7.23 -72.93 -5.97
CA SER A 618 8.50 -73.26 -5.28
C SER A 618 8.92 -72.20 -4.24
N SER A 619 9.65 -72.66 -3.22
CA SER A 619 9.89 -72.01 -1.92
C SER A 619 11.22 -71.26 -1.78
N ARG A 620 11.41 -70.64 -0.59
CA ARG A 620 12.63 -69.97 -0.05
C ARG A 620 12.85 -68.54 -0.55
N GLY A 621 13.18 -67.53 0.27
CA GLY A 621 13.34 -67.45 1.73
C GLY A 621 14.76 -67.03 2.16
N ARG A 622 14.93 -65.75 2.55
CA ARG A 622 15.90 -65.21 3.55
C ARG A 622 15.97 -63.67 3.52
N GLN A 623 15.89 -63.04 4.69
CA GLN A 623 16.49 -61.73 4.98
C GLN A 623 18.00 -61.91 5.33
N PRO A 624 18.72 -60.90 5.86
CA PRO A 624 19.14 -59.64 5.23
C PRO A 624 20.69 -59.49 5.29
N SER A 625 21.27 -58.39 4.81
CA SER A 625 22.63 -58.01 5.24
C SER A 625 22.85 -56.50 5.36
N LYS A 626 23.72 -56.12 6.30
CA LYS A 626 24.04 -54.75 6.73
C LYS A 626 25.35 -54.27 6.08
N ARG A 627 25.49 -52.93 6.01
CA ARG A 627 26.74 -52.13 6.12
C ARG A 627 27.90 -52.41 5.15
N GLY A 628 28.41 -51.32 4.58
CA GLY A 628 29.85 -51.03 4.66
C GLY A 628 30.57 -50.65 3.37
N ARG A 629 30.56 -49.36 3.04
CA ARG A 629 31.76 -48.51 3.04
C ARG A 629 31.37 -47.05 3.11
#